data_AF-A0A258LFC5-F1
#
_entry.id   AF-A0A258LFC5-F1
#
_cell.length_a   1.000
_cell.length_b   1.000
_cell.length_c   1.000
_cell.angle_alpha   90.00
_cell.angle_beta   90.00
_cell.angle_gamma   90.00
#
_symmetry.space_group_name_H-M   'P 1'
#
loop_
_entity.id
_entity.type
_entity.pdbx_description
1 polymer ?
#
loop_
_entity_poly.entity_id
_entity_poly.type
_entity_poly.pdbx_seq_one_letter_code
_entity_poly.pdbx_strand_id
1 'polypeptide(L)'
;KAIMNGMNAEHTEMYSDATNTALNLGAISYSDAVVCACENINEEVLKFVKKSNKPLLEFNSTSDYENYYNLYEEIASEELVSLA
;
A
#
# COMPACT_ATOMS: atom_id res chain seq x y z
N LYS A 1 -13.44 -18.37 5.70
CA LYS A 1 -12.32 -17.48 5.31
C LYS A 1 -12.05 -17.70 3.83
N ALA A 2 -11.98 -16.64 3.03
CA ALA A 2 -11.68 -16.74 1.59
C ALA A 2 -10.16 -16.94 1.42
N ILE A 3 -9.70 -18.19 1.51
CA ILE A 3 -8.30 -18.57 1.29
C ILE A 3 -8.26 -19.24 -0.09
N MET A 4 -7.40 -18.72 -0.97
CA MET A 4 -7.19 -19.25 -2.32
C MET A 4 -5.90 -20.07 -2.38
N ASN A 5 -5.69 -20.80 -3.49
CA ASN A 5 -4.44 -21.52 -3.71
C ASN A 5 -3.23 -20.56 -3.57
N GLY A 6 -2.23 -20.97 -2.80
CA GLY A 6 -1.05 -20.15 -2.49
C GLY A 6 -1.21 -19.24 -1.27
N MET A 7 -2.37 -19.23 -0.61
CA MET A 7 -2.58 -18.47 0.62
C MET A 7 -2.65 -19.37 1.86
N ASN A 8 -2.27 -18.82 3.01
CA ASN A 8 -2.52 -19.41 4.31
C ASN A 8 -3.45 -18.50 5.14
N ALA A 9 -3.78 -18.91 6.37
CA ALA A 9 -4.69 -18.15 7.22
C ALA A 9 -4.11 -16.81 7.69
N GLU A 10 -2.78 -16.73 7.88
CA GLU A 10 -2.06 -15.52 8.30
C GLU A 10 -2.20 -14.42 7.25
N HIS A 11 -2.27 -14.79 5.96
CA HIS A 11 -2.49 -13.83 4.88
C HIS A 11 -3.82 -13.05 4.97
N THR A 12 -4.77 -13.56 5.77
CA THR A 12 -6.09 -12.94 5.95
C THR A 12 -6.27 -12.29 7.32
N GLU A 13 -5.26 -12.35 8.19
CA GLU A 13 -5.38 -11.93 9.59
C GLU A 13 -5.72 -10.44 9.72
N MET A 14 -5.08 -9.60 8.92
CA MET A 14 -5.29 -8.14 8.93
C MET A 14 -6.72 -7.73 8.50
N TYR A 15 -7.46 -8.62 7.84
CA TYR A 15 -8.83 -8.37 7.39
C TYR A 15 -9.89 -8.88 8.39
N SER A 16 -9.48 -9.47 9.52
CA SER A 16 -10.38 -10.19 10.43
C SER A 16 -11.48 -9.32 11.05
N ASP A 17 -11.21 -8.03 11.26
CA ASP A 17 -12.18 -7.08 11.80
C ASP A 17 -13.30 -6.71 10.81
N ALA A 18 -13.17 -7.06 9.52
CA ALA A 18 -14.17 -6.82 8.48
C ALA A 18 -14.65 -5.36 8.35
N THR A 19 -13.77 -4.40 8.64
CA THR A 19 -14.01 -2.96 8.48
C THR A 19 -13.32 -2.40 7.25
N ASN A 20 -13.72 -1.20 6.81
CA ASN A 20 -13.01 -0.48 5.73
C ASN A 20 -11.55 -0.19 6.12
N THR A 21 -11.29 0.09 7.40
CA THR A 21 -9.92 0.28 7.91
C THR A 21 -9.11 -1.00 7.73
N ALA A 22 -9.60 -2.14 8.23
CA ALA A 22 -8.94 -3.45 8.09
C ALA A 22 -8.67 -3.81 6.62
N LEU A 23 -9.61 -3.50 5.72
CA LEU A 23 -9.46 -3.70 4.29
C LEU A 23 -8.30 -2.85 3.72
N ASN A 24 -8.23 -1.57 4.07
CA ASN A 24 -7.14 -0.69 3.66
C ASN A 24 -5.79 -1.09 4.24
N LEU A 25 -5.74 -1.46 5.53
CA LEU A 25 -4.51 -1.92 6.17
C LEU A 25 -3.95 -3.16 5.47
N GLY A 26 -4.81 -4.16 5.21
CA GLY A 26 -4.41 -5.36 4.48
C GLY A 26 -3.93 -5.05 3.07
N ALA A 27 -4.61 -4.17 2.33
CA ALA A 27 -4.18 -3.74 1.00
C ALA A 27 -2.77 -3.09 1.05
N ILE A 28 -2.52 -2.20 2.02
CA ILE A 28 -1.21 -1.59 2.21
C ILE A 28 -0.15 -2.66 2.52
N SER A 29 -0.45 -3.66 3.35
CA SER A 29 0.49 -4.73 3.70
C SER A 29 0.98 -5.53 2.50
N TYR A 30 0.13 -5.75 1.49
CA TYR A 30 0.44 -6.55 0.30
C TYR A 30 0.76 -5.73 -0.96
N SER A 31 0.92 -4.41 -0.85
CA SER A 31 1.31 -3.54 -1.97
C SER A 31 2.81 -3.21 -1.92
N ASP A 32 3.44 -2.91 -3.05
CA ASP A 32 4.84 -2.46 -3.09
C ASP A 32 4.95 -0.95 -2.81
N ALA A 33 3.95 -0.17 -3.25
CA ALA A 33 3.84 1.26 -3.01
C ALA A 33 2.38 1.68 -2.75
N VAL A 34 2.17 2.90 -2.26
CA VAL A 34 0.83 3.42 -1.95
C VAL A 34 0.63 4.83 -2.51
N VAL A 35 -0.54 5.09 -3.10
CA VAL A 35 -0.99 6.43 -3.51
C VAL A 35 -2.18 6.86 -2.66
N CYS A 36 -2.04 8.01 -1.98
CA CYS A 36 -3.10 8.62 -1.19
C CYS A 36 -3.94 9.55 -2.08
N ALA A 37 -5.03 9.07 -2.65
CA ALA A 37 -5.86 9.84 -3.60
C ALA A 37 -7.00 10.66 -2.96
N CYS A 38 -6.98 10.89 -1.65
CA CYS A 38 -7.94 11.76 -0.99
C CYS A 38 -7.29 12.61 0.12
N GLU A 39 -7.86 13.80 0.32
CA GLU A 39 -7.38 14.77 1.32
C GLU A 39 -7.59 14.25 2.75
N ASN A 40 -8.72 13.58 2.99
CA ASN A 40 -9.13 13.11 4.30
C ASN A 40 -9.11 11.58 4.37
N ILE A 41 -8.01 11.03 4.88
CA ILE A 41 -7.83 9.60 5.14
C ILE A 41 -8.06 9.33 6.63
N ASN A 42 -8.63 8.17 6.95
CA ASN A 42 -8.73 7.69 8.34
C ASN A 42 -7.34 7.70 9.02
N GLU A 43 -7.24 8.26 10.23
CA GLU A 43 -5.96 8.46 10.92
C GLU A 43 -5.15 7.17 11.13
N GLU A 44 -5.84 6.05 11.38
CA GLU A 44 -5.19 4.75 11.56
C GLU A 44 -4.54 4.27 10.27
N VAL A 45 -5.23 4.41 9.14
CA VAL A 45 -4.71 4.08 7.80
C VAL A 45 -3.52 4.98 7.47
N LEU A 46 -3.62 6.28 7.74
CA LEU A 46 -2.53 7.24 7.50
C LEU A 46 -1.29 6.93 8.36
N LYS A 47 -1.49 6.56 9.62
CA LYS A 47 -0.40 6.15 10.51
C LYS A 47 0.25 4.85 10.02
N PHE A 48 -0.55 3.91 9.55
CA PHE A 48 -0.06 2.62 9.06
C PHE A 48 0.76 2.76 7.78
N VAL A 49 0.29 3.53 6.79
CA VAL A 49 1.05 3.75 5.54
C VAL A 49 2.37 4.46 5.81
N LYS A 50 2.41 5.45 6.72
CA LYS A 50 3.67 6.12 7.10
C LYS A 50 4.64 5.19 7.82
N LYS A 51 4.13 4.16 8.52
CA LYS A 51 4.95 3.16 9.21
C LYS A 51 5.40 2.02 8.31
N SER A 52 4.70 1.76 7.19
CA SER A 52 5.04 0.65 6.29
C SER A 52 6.38 0.88 5.57
N ASN A 53 6.87 2.12 5.55
CA ASN A 53 8.13 2.52 4.91
C ASN A 53 8.22 2.11 3.44
N LYS A 54 7.06 2.10 2.78
CA LYS A 54 6.89 1.85 1.35
C LYS A 54 6.91 3.17 0.59
N PRO A 55 7.33 3.20 -0.69
CA PRO A 55 7.17 4.36 -1.56
C PRO A 55 5.72 4.89 -1.49
N LEU A 56 5.59 6.19 -1.24
CA LEU A 56 4.33 6.84 -0.93
C LEU A 56 4.16 8.12 -1.76
N LEU A 57 3.07 8.17 -2.53
CA LEU A 57 2.62 9.40 -3.18
C LEU A 57 1.50 10.05 -2.35
N GLU A 58 1.82 11.15 -1.68
CA GLU A 58 0.85 11.91 -0.89
C GLU A 58 -0.15 12.66 -1.78
N PHE A 59 -1.36 12.90 -1.27
CA PHE A 59 -2.48 13.51 -2.01
C PHE A 59 -2.11 14.81 -2.74
N ASN A 60 -1.38 15.71 -2.08
CA ASN A 60 -0.97 16.98 -2.68
C ASN A 60 -0.05 16.81 -3.90
N SER A 61 0.65 15.68 -4.00
CA SER A 61 1.54 15.35 -5.11
C SER A 61 0.81 14.63 -6.25
N THR A 62 -0.43 14.16 -6.04
CA THR A 62 -1.21 13.42 -7.05
C THR A 62 -1.77 14.28 -8.18
N SER A 63 -1.73 15.61 -8.08
CA SER A 63 -2.16 16.49 -9.17
C SER A 63 -1.15 16.57 -10.31
N ASP A 64 0.11 16.21 -10.05
CA ASP A 64 1.18 16.21 -11.02
C ASP A 64 1.44 14.79 -11.53
N TYR A 65 1.18 14.59 -12.82
CA TYR A 65 1.34 13.31 -13.49
C TYR A 65 2.79 12.79 -13.43
N GLU A 66 3.79 13.68 -13.47
CA GLU A 66 5.20 13.29 -13.42
C GLU A 66 5.55 12.56 -12.11
N ASN A 67 4.85 12.86 -11.02
CA ASN A 67 5.08 12.17 -9.74
C ASN A 67 4.66 10.70 -9.79
N TYR A 68 3.66 10.33 -10.61
CA TYR A 68 3.32 8.93 -10.82
C TYR A 68 4.42 8.22 -11.61
N TYR A 69 4.96 8.86 -12.65
CA TYR A 69 6.08 8.30 -13.41
C TYR A 69 7.28 8.03 -12.50
N ASN A 70 7.66 9.01 -11.68
CA ASN A 70 8.77 8.86 -10.72
C ASN A 70 8.53 7.72 -9.72
N LEU A 71 7.31 7.57 -9.21
CA LEU A 71 6.95 6.46 -8.31
C LEU A 71 7.12 5.10 -8.99
N TYR A 72 6.69 4.96 -10.25
CA TYR A 72 6.85 3.71 -10.99
C TYR A 72 8.32 3.38 -11.29
N GLU A 73 9.13 4.39 -11.64
CA GLU A 73 10.57 4.22 -11.84
C GLU A 73 11.29 3.80 -10.54
N GLU A 74 10.88 4.36 -9.39
CA GLU A 74 11.39 3.99 -8.07
C GLU A 74 11.11 2.50 -7.80
N ILE A 75 9.85 2.07 -7.94
CA ILE A 75 9.45 0.66 -7.72
C ILE A 75 10.21 -0.29 -8.66
N ALA A 76 10.27 0.04 -9.96
CA ALA A 76 10.97 -0.80 -10.94
C ALA A 76 12.48 -0.90 -10.65
N SER A 77 13.09 0.18 -10.16
CA SER A 77 14.51 0.20 -9.80
C SER A 77 14.79 -0.61 -8.53
N GLU A 78 13.93 -0.52 -7.52
CA GLU A 78 14.04 -1.35 -6.30
C GLU A 78 13.91 -2.84 -6.61
N GLU A 79 12.99 -3.23 -7.49
CA GLU A 79 12.82 -4.61 -7.93
C GLU A 79 14.12 -5.15 -8.56
N LEU A 80 14.74 -4.39 -9.47
CA LEU A 80 16.00 -4.77 -10.11
C LEU A 80 17.16 -4.94 -9.11
N VAL A 81 17.23 -4.09 -8.08
CA VAL A 81 18.24 -4.21 -7.01
C VAL A 81 17.97 -5.45 -6.15
N SER A 82 16.72 -5.78 -5.87
CA SER A 82 16.36 -6.94 -5.03
C SER A 82 16.68 -8.29 -5.68
N LEU A 83 16.79 -8.33 -7.01
CA LEU A 83 17.08 -9.54 -7.80
C LEU A 83 18.57 -9.76 -8.09
N ALA A 84 19.42 -8.77 -7.83
CA ALA A 84 20.86 -8.78 -8.10
C ALA A 84 21.70 -9.25 -6.89
#